data_AF-A0A970BWD9-F1
#
_entry.id   AF-A0A970BWD9-F1
#
_cell.length_a   1.000
_cell.length_b   1.000
_cell.length_c   1.000
_cell.angle_alpha   90.00
_cell.angle_beta   90.00
_cell.angle_gamma   90.00
#
_symmetry.space_group_name_H-M   'P 1'
#
loop_
_entity.id
_entity.type
_entity.pdbx_description
1 polymer ?
#
loop_
_entity_poly.entity_id
_entity_poly.type
_entity_poly.pdbx_seq_one_letter_code
_entity_poly.pdbx_strand_id
1 'polypeptide(L)'
;MKIVIIGAGSMVFSSRLTTDILSVPELAAGTISYVDIDQEALDLISAFARRAVAQEGLPTRIEATTDRRQALDGADYVVATFRVGGMEATGHDIRIPLRYGVDQAVGDTVGPGGIFYGQCHIPLILDICRDMEALCPNALLLNHSNPMAMLCWAMNAATKIRNVGLCHSVQGTSERLAGYIGAPYDEVTYWVAGINHMAWFLRFEWNHQDAYPLLRRRLEEWDAAGGESQVDLAVHDARTWEADTVRREVYRRFGYWVTESTRHMSEYAPYFRRTPELMAEYSLPRRDMTS
;
A
#
# COMPACT_ATOMS: atom_id res chain seq x y z
N MET A 1 19.69 -17.36 -7.72
CA MET A 1 18.55 -16.78 -7.01
C MET A 1 17.42 -16.51 -8.00
N LYS A 2 16.17 -16.84 -7.66
CA LYS A 2 14.97 -16.63 -8.48
C LYS A 2 13.91 -15.85 -7.71
N ILE A 3 13.48 -14.72 -8.28
CA ILE A 3 12.42 -13.86 -7.73
C ILE A 3 11.22 -13.93 -8.67
N VAL A 4 10.08 -14.35 -8.14
CA VAL A 4 8.82 -14.42 -8.89
C VAL A 4 7.96 -13.22 -8.51
N ILE A 5 7.39 -12.52 -9.50
CA ILE A 5 6.47 -11.40 -9.27
C ILE A 5 5.10 -11.79 -9.83
N ILE A 6 4.13 -12.04 -8.95
CA ILE A 6 2.75 -12.39 -9.28
C ILE A 6 1.86 -11.14 -9.29
N GLY A 7 1.14 -10.92 -10.38
CA GLY A 7 0.46 -9.64 -10.67
C GLY A 7 1.40 -8.65 -11.34
N ALA A 8 2.36 -9.14 -12.13
CA ALA A 8 3.42 -8.33 -12.73
C ALA A 8 2.91 -7.23 -13.67
N GLY A 9 1.66 -7.32 -14.16
CA GLY A 9 1.01 -6.29 -14.97
C GLY A 9 0.78 -4.96 -14.25
N SER A 10 1.01 -4.88 -12.94
CA SER A 10 1.09 -3.61 -12.20
C SER A 10 2.31 -2.79 -12.63
N MET A 11 2.25 -2.16 -13.82
CA MET A 11 3.40 -1.58 -14.51
C MET A 11 4.24 -0.62 -13.65
N VAL A 12 3.61 0.28 -12.89
CA VAL A 12 4.34 1.23 -12.04
C VAL A 12 5.08 0.53 -10.90
N PHE A 13 4.44 -0.45 -10.27
CA PHE A 13 5.04 -1.18 -9.16
C PHE A 13 6.14 -2.13 -9.66
N SER A 14 5.81 -2.96 -10.65
CA SER A 14 6.72 -3.96 -11.20
C SER A 14 7.96 -3.35 -11.85
N SER A 15 7.82 -2.21 -12.55
CA SER A 15 8.99 -1.54 -13.14
C SER A 15 9.93 -0.98 -12.07
N ARG A 16 9.41 -0.32 -11.04
CA ARG A 16 10.21 0.20 -9.91
C ARG A 16 10.91 -0.93 -9.16
N LEU A 17 10.17 -1.97 -8.78
CA LEU A 17 10.76 -3.13 -8.10
C LEU A 17 11.82 -3.82 -8.97
N THR A 18 11.60 -3.91 -10.28
CA THR A 18 12.60 -4.45 -11.21
C THR A 18 13.85 -3.59 -11.19
N THR A 19 13.73 -2.26 -11.28
CA THR A 19 14.88 -1.35 -11.20
C THR A 19 15.62 -1.47 -9.87
N ASP A 20 14.90 -1.57 -8.75
CA ASP A 20 15.51 -1.75 -7.43
C ASP A 20 16.29 -3.06 -7.34
N ILE A 21 15.72 -4.18 -7.82
CA ILE A 21 16.40 -5.49 -7.86
C ILE A 21 17.66 -5.42 -8.72
N LEU A 22 17.58 -4.81 -9.92
CA LEU A 22 18.72 -4.69 -10.83
C LEU A 22 19.83 -3.78 -10.29
N SER A 23 19.49 -2.84 -9.39
CA SER A 23 20.44 -1.91 -8.78
C SER A 23 21.26 -2.52 -7.63
N VAL A 24 20.92 -3.74 -7.19
CA VAL A 24 21.63 -4.47 -6.14
C VAL A 24 22.51 -5.55 -6.79
N PRO A 25 23.85 -5.41 -6.79
CA PRO A 25 24.76 -6.34 -7.48
C PRO A 25 24.59 -7.81 -7.10
N GLU A 26 24.31 -8.08 -5.83
CA GLU A 26 24.11 -9.43 -5.29
C GLU A 26 22.86 -10.11 -5.87
N LEU A 27 21.89 -9.33 -6.35
CA LEU A 27 20.64 -9.82 -6.93
C LEU A 27 20.70 -9.92 -8.46
N ALA A 28 21.58 -9.17 -9.12
CA ALA A 28 21.66 -9.02 -10.57
C ALA A 28 22.08 -10.31 -11.32
N ALA A 29 22.73 -11.27 -10.67
CA ALA A 29 23.03 -12.58 -11.28
C ALA A 29 21.84 -13.57 -11.29
N GLY A 30 20.67 -13.14 -10.79
CA GLY A 30 19.49 -13.97 -10.63
C GLY A 30 18.56 -14.06 -11.84
N THR A 31 17.42 -14.69 -11.61
CA THR A 31 16.28 -14.73 -12.54
C THR A 31 15.12 -13.94 -11.95
N ILE A 32 14.50 -13.09 -12.76
CA ILE A 32 13.22 -12.45 -12.45
C ILE A 32 12.16 -13.12 -13.34
N SER A 33 11.15 -13.73 -12.72
CA SER A 33 10.05 -14.39 -13.42
C SER A 33 8.74 -13.64 -13.19
N TYR A 34 8.20 -13.03 -14.24
CA TYR A 34 6.93 -12.31 -14.20
C TYR A 34 5.74 -13.26 -14.41
N VAL A 35 4.71 -13.09 -13.60
CA VAL A 35 3.45 -13.84 -13.71
C VAL A 35 2.29 -12.86 -13.71
N ASP A 36 1.45 -12.96 -14.73
CA ASP A 36 0.17 -12.30 -14.82
C ASP A 36 -0.79 -13.13 -15.69
N ILE A 37 -2.09 -12.88 -15.57
CA ILE A 37 -3.08 -13.48 -16.47
C ILE A 37 -3.24 -12.66 -17.76
N ASP A 38 -2.84 -11.38 -17.73
CA ASP A 38 -2.86 -10.47 -18.86
C ASP A 38 -1.54 -10.58 -19.67
N GLN A 39 -1.64 -11.14 -20.87
CA GLN A 39 -0.49 -11.33 -21.76
C GLN A 39 0.09 -10.00 -22.26
N GLU A 40 -0.75 -8.99 -22.53
CA GLU A 40 -0.28 -7.69 -23.02
C GLU A 40 0.52 -6.98 -21.94
N ALA A 41 0.03 -7.01 -20.70
CA ALA A 41 0.74 -6.45 -19.56
C ALA A 41 2.07 -7.18 -19.30
N LEU A 42 2.09 -8.52 -19.43
CA LEU A 42 3.32 -9.33 -19.35
C LEU A 42 4.34 -8.98 -20.42
N ASP A 43 3.90 -8.81 -21.67
CA ASP A 43 4.79 -8.47 -22.78
C ASP A 43 5.44 -7.10 -22.54
N LEU A 44 4.66 -6.13 -22.04
CA LEU A 44 5.13 -4.79 -21.76
C LEU A 44 6.19 -4.76 -20.64
N ILE A 45 5.92 -5.40 -19.49
CA ILE A 45 6.88 -5.43 -18.37
C ILE A 45 8.14 -6.22 -18.74
N SER A 46 8.00 -7.31 -19.50
CA SER A 46 9.12 -8.12 -19.96
C SER A 46 10.02 -7.35 -20.94
N ALA A 47 9.42 -6.60 -21.87
CA ALA A 47 10.15 -5.76 -22.80
C ALA A 47 10.93 -4.65 -22.07
N PHE A 48 10.28 -4.00 -21.09
CA PHE A 48 10.94 -3.03 -20.22
C PHE A 48 12.15 -3.63 -19.50
N ALA A 49 11.97 -4.76 -18.81
CA ALA A 49 13.01 -5.41 -18.02
C ALA A 49 14.19 -5.89 -18.88
N ARG A 50 13.91 -6.53 -20.03
CA ARG A 50 14.95 -6.97 -20.98
C ARG A 50 15.76 -5.80 -21.52
N ARG A 51 15.11 -4.67 -21.79
CA ARG A 51 15.78 -3.45 -22.23
C ARG A 51 16.70 -2.89 -21.15
N ALA A 52 16.23 -2.82 -19.90
CA ALA A 52 17.05 -2.37 -18.77
C ALA A 52 18.29 -3.26 -18.56
N VAL A 53 18.10 -4.58 -18.57
CA VAL A 53 19.20 -5.56 -18.46
C VAL A 53 20.22 -5.40 -19.59
N ALA A 54 19.76 -5.28 -20.84
CA ALA A 54 20.65 -5.15 -21.99
C ALA A 54 21.42 -3.82 -21.98
N GLN A 55 20.77 -2.72 -21.58
CA GLN A 55 21.38 -1.40 -21.50
C GLN A 55 22.51 -1.35 -20.47
N GLU A 56 22.31 -1.98 -19.31
CA GLU A 56 23.28 -1.99 -18.21
C GLU A 56 24.24 -3.19 -18.26
N GLY A 57 24.14 -4.05 -19.29
CA GLY A 57 25.01 -5.23 -19.45
C GLY A 57 24.90 -6.25 -18.32
N LEU A 58 23.71 -6.36 -17.70
CA LEU A 58 23.51 -7.21 -16.53
C LEU A 58 23.33 -8.69 -16.92
N PRO A 59 23.81 -9.64 -16.09
CA PRO A 59 23.63 -11.07 -16.35
C PRO A 59 22.21 -11.58 -16.01
N THR A 60 21.31 -10.70 -15.55
CA THR A 60 19.96 -11.07 -15.10
C THR A 60 19.17 -11.79 -16.19
N ARG A 61 18.55 -12.92 -15.84
CA ARG A 61 17.62 -13.61 -16.73
C ARG A 61 16.19 -13.13 -16.49
N ILE A 62 15.49 -12.79 -17.57
CA ILE A 62 14.07 -12.40 -17.54
C ILE A 62 13.19 -13.50 -18.12
N GLU A 63 12.26 -13.99 -17.30
CA GLU A 63 11.21 -14.95 -17.69
C GLU A 63 9.83 -14.31 -17.52
N ALA A 64 8.87 -14.77 -18.30
CA ALA A 64 7.47 -14.35 -18.17
C ALA A 64 6.56 -15.49 -18.60
N THR A 65 5.48 -15.70 -17.86
CA THR A 65 4.51 -16.77 -18.14
C THR A 65 3.16 -16.45 -17.50
N THR A 66 2.09 -16.94 -18.12
CA THR A 66 0.75 -16.94 -17.52
C THR A 66 0.52 -18.13 -16.59
N ASP A 67 1.41 -19.13 -16.62
CA ASP A 67 1.39 -20.27 -15.71
C ASP A 67 2.20 -19.97 -14.45
N ARG A 68 1.50 -19.68 -13.34
CA ARG A 68 2.15 -19.40 -12.06
C ARG A 68 3.03 -20.55 -11.57
N ARG A 69 2.64 -21.81 -11.81
CA ARG A 69 3.34 -22.98 -11.28
C ARG A 69 4.70 -23.13 -11.94
N GLN A 70 4.78 -22.89 -13.25
CA GLN A 70 6.04 -22.84 -13.98
C GLN A 70 7.00 -21.80 -13.38
N ALA A 71 6.51 -20.61 -13.04
CA ALA A 71 7.33 -19.57 -12.45
C ALA A 71 7.75 -19.89 -11.00
N LEU A 72 6.86 -20.49 -10.21
CA LEU A 72 7.11 -20.80 -8.79
C LEU A 72 8.16 -21.90 -8.57
N ASP A 73 8.37 -22.80 -9.54
CA ASP A 73 9.36 -23.88 -9.41
C ASP A 73 10.76 -23.33 -9.12
N GLY A 74 11.32 -23.74 -7.98
CA GLY A 74 12.64 -23.31 -7.51
C GLY A 74 12.76 -21.82 -7.15
N ALA A 75 11.66 -21.11 -6.87
CA ALA A 75 11.71 -19.72 -6.43
C ALA A 75 12.37 -19.57 -5.03
N ASP A 76 13.12 -18.48 -4.83
CA ASP A 76 13.66 -18.08 -3.53
C ASP A 76 12.78 -17.00 -2.86
N TYR A 77 12.21 -16.12 -3.67
CA TYR A 77 11.30 -15.05 -3.25
C TYR A 77 10.10 -15.01 -4.17
N VAL A 78 8.92 -14.76 -3.59
CA VAL A 78 7.68 -14.57 -4.33
C VAL A 78 7.09 -13.24 -3.88
N VAL A 79 6.84 -12.34 -4.83
CA VAL A 79 6.21 -11.04 -4.58
C VAL A 79 4.78 -11.09 -5.09
N ALA A 80 3.81 -10.81 -4.23
CA ALA A 80 2.40 -10.78 -4.60
C ALA A 80 1.90 -9.33 -4.67
N THR A 81 1.46 -8.91 -5.86
CA THR A 81 0.95 -7.56 -6.15
C THR A 81 -0.27 -7.60 -7.08
N PHE A 82 -1.09 -8.63 -6.96
CA PHE A 82 -2.27 -8.83 -7.80
C PHE A 82 -3.51 -8.07 -7.28
N ARG A 83 -4.47 -7.88 -8.18
CA ARG A 83 -5.83 -7.38 -7.91
C ARG A 83 -6.85 -8.29 -8.59
N VAL A 84 -7.54 -9.11 -7.81
CA VAL A 84 -8.54 -10.06 -8.33
C VAL A 84 -9.71 -9.30 -8.94
N GLY A 85 -10.06 -9.63 -10.18
CA GLY A 85 -11.16 -9.00 -10.93
C GLY A 85 -10.89 -7.56 -11.40
N GLY A 86 -9.66 -7.05 -11.22
CA GLY A 86 -9.24 -5.75 -11.73
C GLY A 86 -10.07 -4.57 -11.22
N MET A 87 -10.14 -3.51 -12.03
CA MET A 87 -10.88 -2.30 -11.70
C MET A 87 -12.40 -2.50 -11.70
N GLU A 88 -12.91 -3.45 -12.50
CA GLU A 88 -14.34 -3.72 -12.58
C GLU A 88 -14.87 -4.28 -11.25
N ALA A 89 -14.22 -5.32 -10.71
CA ALA A 89 -14.56 -5.88 -9.40
C ALA A 89 -14.42 -4.83 -8.29
N THR A 90 -13.32 -4.07 -8.30
CA THR A 90 -13.13 -2.96 -7.34
C THR A 90 -14.26 -1.93 -7.43
N GLY A 91 -14.79 -1.67 -8.63
CA GLY A 91 -15.95 -0.81 -8.83
C GLY A 91 -17.21 -1.36 -8.15
N HIS A 92 -17.40 -2.68 -8.11
CA HIS A 92 -18.50 -3.29 -7.36
C HIS A 92 -18.32 -3.17 -5.84
N ASP A 93 -17.09 -3.33 -5.35
CA ASP A 93 -16.76 -3.19 -3.92
C ASP A 93 -17.09 -1.79 -3.37
N ILE A 94 -17.12 -0.78 -4.24
CA ILE A 94 -17.54 0.60 -3.92
C ILE A 94 -19.01 0.85 -4.21
N ARG A 95 -19.50 0.56 -5.42
CA ARG A 95 -20.86 0.93 -5.86
C ARG A 95 -21.95 0.17 -5.13
N ILE A 96 -21.72 -1.09 -4.75
CA ILE A 96 -22.72 -1.88 -4.03
C ILE A 96 -22.99 -1.27 -2.65
N PRO A 97 -21.99 -1.04 -1.77
CA PRO A 97 -22.22 -0.36 -0.50
C PRO A 97 -22.78 1.06 -0.66
N LEU A 98 -22.34 1.81 -1.67
CA LEU A 98 -22.83 3.16 -1.95
C LEU A 98 -24.34 3.19 -2.23
N ARG A 99 -24.89 2.20 -2.96
CA ARG A 99 -26.34 2.06 -3.19
C ARG A 99 -27.14 1.95 -1.89
N TYR A 100 -26.52 1.47 -0.82
CA TYR A 100 -27.14 1.33 0.51
C TYR A 100 -26.72 2.46 1.48
N GLY A 101 -26.10 3.53 0.98
CA GLY A 101 -25.74 4.70 1.77
C GLY A 101 -24.39 4.60 2.50
N VAL A 102 -23.54 3.62 2.16
CA VAL A 102 -22.19 3.48 2.72
C VAL A 102 -21.15 4.04 1.75
N ASP A 103 -20.67 5.25 2.00
CA ASP A 103 -19.63 5.91 1.21
C ASP A 103 -18.23 5.53 1.71
N GLN A 104 -17.44 4.90 0.84
CA GLN A 104 -16.07 4.44 1.11
C GLN A 104 -15.07 5.24 0.25
N ALA A 105 -13.95 5.63 0.85
CA ALA A 105 -12.91 6.38 0.17
C ALA A 105 -12.08 5.47 -0.77
N VAL A 106 -11.67 4.30 -0.28
CA VAL A 106 -10.76 3.36 -0.97
C VAL A 106 -11.39 1.97 -1.04
N GLY A 107 -11.96 1.48 0.06
CA GLY A 107 -12.71 0.21 0.10
C GLY A 107 -11.89 -1.05 -0.18
N ASP A 108 -10.56 -1.01 -0.04
CA ASP A 108 -9.68 -2.17 -0.27
C ASP A 108 -9.14 -2.82 1.02
N THR A 109 -9.42 -2.20 2.18
CA THR A 109 -8.80 -2.56 3.46
C THR A 109 -9.82 -2.92 4.53
N VAL A 110 -10.82 -2.05 4.76
CA VAL A 110 -11.88 -2.23 5.78
C VAL A 110 -13.24 -1.83 5.21
N GLY A 111 -14.29 -1.90 6.03
CA GLY A 111 -15.66 -1.63 5.59
C GLY A 111 -16.22 -2.74 4.68
N PRO A 112 -17.47 -2.60 4.21
CA PRO A 112 -18.10 -3.62 3.37
C PRO A 112 -17.29 -3.92 2.09
N GLY A 113 -16.73 -2.89 1.44
CA GLY A 113 -15.86 -3.05 0.29
C GLY A 113 -14.61 -3.86 0.61
N GLY A 114 -13.92 -3.52 1.71
CA GLY A 114 -12.73 -4.26 2.15
C GLY A 114 -13.02 -5.73 2.48
N ILE A 115 -14.22 -6.04 2.99
CA ILE A 115 -14.65 -7.43 3.22
C ILE A 115 -14.89 -8.17 1.90
N PHE A 116 -15.59 -7.57 0.94
CA PHE A 116 -15.81 -8.16 -0.39
C PHE A 116 -14.46 -8.38 -1.10
N TYR A 117 -13.60 -7.36 -1.07
CA TYR A 117 -12.25 -7.42 -1.61
C TYR A 117 -11.45 -8.57 -0.99
N GLY A 118 -11.45 -8.67 0.34
CA GLY A 118 -10.81 -9.76 1.07
C GLY A 118 -11.33 -11.14 0.67
N GLN A 119 -12.65 -11.31 0.58
CA GLN A 119 -13.26 -12.59 0.17
C GLN A 119 -12.87 -13.03 -1.24
N CYS A 120 -12.67 -12.09 -2.16
CA CYS A 120 -12.17 -12.38 -3.50
C CYS A 120 -10.67 -12.73 -3.53
N HIS A 121 -9.87 -12.10 -2.67
CA HIS A 121 -8.40 -12.23 -2.69
C HIS A 121 -7.86 -13.39 -1.85
N ILE A 122 -8.54 -13.74 -0.75
CA ILE A 122 -8.11 -14.83 0.14
C ILE A 122 -7.99 -16.17 -0.58
N PRO A 123 -8.95 -16.63 -1.41
CA PRO A 123 -8.80 -17.90 -2.13
C PRO A 123 -7.55 -17.96 -2.99
N LEU A 124 -7.28 -16.88 -3.76
CA LEU A 124 -6.12 -16.82 -4.64
C LEU A 124 -4.80 -16.86 -3.87
N ILE A 125 -4.65 -16.09 -2.79
CA ILE A 125 -3.39 -16.10 -2.02
C ILE A 125 -3.13 -17.47 -1.37
N LEU A 126 -4.19 -18.16 -0.93
CA LEU A 126 -4.08 -19.51 -0.39
C LEU A 126 -3.71 -20.54 -1.47
N ASP A 127 -4.24 -20.40 -2.69
CA ASP A 127 -3.83 -21.24 -3.82
C ASP A 127 -2.37 -21.01 -4.21
N ILE A 128 -1.91 -19.75 -4.22
CA ILE A 128 -0.49 -19.42 -4.40
C ILE A 128 0.37 -20.09 -3.31
N CYS A 129 -0.03 -19.99 -2.04
CA CYS A 129 0.71 -20.63 -0.96
C CYS A 129 0.74 -22.16 -1.08
N ARG A 130 -0.35 -22.82 -1.51
CA ARG A 130 -0.36 -24.27 -1.76
C ARG A 130 0.58 -24.66 -2.90
N ASP A 131 0.61 -23.86 -3.98
CA ASP A 131 1.57 -24.06 -5.06
C ASP A 131 3.02 -23.89 -4.55
N MET A 132 3.27 -22.88 -3.71
CA MET A 132 4.58 -22.67 -3.08
C MET A 132 4.98 -23.81 -2.15
N GLU A 133 4.06 -24.37 -1.35
CA GLU A 133 4.35 -25.52 -0.48
C GLU A 133 4.85 -26.73 -1.27
N ALA A 134 4.33 -26.91 -2.50
CA ALA A 134 4.73 -28.00 -3.38
C ALA A 134 6.02 -27.72 -4.16
N LEU A 135 6.23 -26.48 -4.61
CA LEU A 135 7.25 -26.14 -5.63
C LEU A 135 8.45 -25.38 -5.07
N CYS A 136 8.25 -24.58 -4.02
CA CYS A 136 9.27 -23.74 -3.42
C CYS A 136 8.99 -23.48 -1.92
N PRO A 137 8.91 -24.54 -1.07
CA PRO A 137 8.46 -24.41 0.33
C PRO A 137 9.36 -23.53 1.19
N ASN A 138 10.61 -23.30 0.76
CA ASN A 138 11.57 -22.45 1.45
C ASN A 138 11.51 -20.98 1.01
N ALA A 139 10.75 -20.64 -0.03
CA ALA A 139 10.65 -19.28 -0.53
C ALA A 139 10.01 -18.34 0.51
N LEU A 140 10.42 -17.08 0.51
CA LEU A 140 9.75 -16.03 1.28
C LEU A 140 8.70 -15.33 0.42
N LEU A 141 7.45 -15.31 0.89
CA LEU A 141 6.37 -14.57 0.25
C LEU A 141 6.33 -13.12 0.77
N LEU A 142 6.47 -12.16 -0.13
CA LEU A 142 6.39 -10.72 0.11
C LEU A 142 5.06 -10.20 -0.44
N ASN A 143 4.09 -9.99 0.43
CA ASN A 143 2.74 -9.58 0.04
C ASN A 143 2.59 -8.05 0.05
N HIS A 144 2.31 -7.48 -1.12
CA HIS A 144 1.92 -6.08 -1.31
C HIS A 144 0.43 -5.90 -1.62
N SER A 145 -0.31 -6.99 -1.86
CA SER A 145 -1.76 -6.94 -2.11
C SER A 145 -2.56 -6.66 -0.84
N ASN A 146 -3.66 -5.93 -0.99
CA ASN A 146 -4.64 -5.66 0.06
C ASN A 146 -5.81 -6.68 0.02
N PRO A 147 -6.61 -6.79 1.10
CA PRO A 147 -6.41 -6.23 2.45
C PRO A 147 -5.28 -6.95 3.19
N MET A 148 -4.14 -6.29 3.36
CA MET A 148 -2.90 -6.94 3.77
C MET A 148 -3.01 -7.69 5.10
N ALA A 149 -3.66 -7.09 6.10
CA ALA A 149 -3.85 -7.72 7.40
C ALA A 149 -4.67 -9.02 7.29
N MET A 150 -5.75 -9.03 6.49
CA MET A 150 -6.58 -10.24 6.32
C MET A 150 -5.86 -11.28 5.48
N LEU A 151 -5.13 -10.89 4.43
CA LEU A 151 -4.37 -11.83 3.60
C LEU A 151 -3.25 -12.50 4.40
N CYS A 152 -2.43 -11.71 5.12
CA CYS A 152 -1.41 -12.25 6.01
C CYS A 152 -1.99 -13.15 7.10
N TRP A 153 -3.13 -12.77 7.68
CA TRP A 153 -3.80 -13.63 8.64
C TRP A 153 -4.27 -14.95 8.02
N ALA A 154 -4.91 -14.92 6.85
CA ALA A 154 -5.36 -16.12 6.16
C ALA A 154 -4.20 -17.06 5.82
N MET A 155 -3.09 -16.54 5.29
CA MET A 155 -1.88 -17.31 5.00
C MET A 155 -1.31 -17.97 6.26
N ASN A 156 -1.19 -17.22 7.36
CA ASN A 156 -0.66 -17.72 8.63
C ASN A 156 -1.57 -18.77 9.29
N ALA A 157 -2.89 -18.67 9.08
CA ALA A 157 -3.85 -19.60 9.64
C ALA A 157 -3.93 -20.92 8.85
N ALA A 158 -3.74 -20.86 7.52
CA ALA A 158 -4.04 -21.99 6.63
C ALA A 158 -2.81 -22.67 6.02
N THR A 159 -1.61 -22.08 6.13
CA THR A 159 -0.42 -22.53 5.39
C THR A 159 0.84 -22.44 6.26
N LYS A 160 1.93 -23.08 5.81
CA LYS A 160 3.25 -23.00 6.47
C LYS A 160 4.24 -22.06 5.78
N ILE A 161 3.80 -21.37 4.72
CA ILE A 161 4.66 -20.47 3.96
C ILE A 161 5.07 -19.27 4.81
N ARG A 162 6.38 -19.02 4.85
CA ARG A 162 6.94 -17.80 5.45
C ARG A 162 6.49 -16.61 4.63
N ASN A 163 5.84 -15.65 5.27
CA ASN A 163 5.33 -14.46 4.59
C ASN A 163 5.57 -13.19 5.40
N VAL A 164 5.68 -12.07 4.68
CA VAL A 164 5.76 -10.71 5.23
C VAL A 164 4.84 -9.80 4.40
N GLY A 165 3.98 -9.02 5.07
CA GLY A 165 3.21 -7.97 4.43
C GLY A 165 4.01 -6.66 4.38
N LEU A 166 4.05 -6.00 3.21
CA LEU A 166 4.83 -4.80 2.98
C LEU A 166 3.95 -3.64 2.48
N CYS A 167 3.91 -2.56 3.26
CA CYS A 167 3.23 -1.31 2.94
C CYS A 167 4.19 -0.13 3.01
N HIS A 168 3.95 0.91 2.20
CA HIS A 168 4.77 2.13 2.15
C HIS A 168 4.23 3.27 3.06
N SER A 169 3.16 3.01 3.80
CA SER A 169 2.42 4.01 4.57
C SER A 169 3.26 4.70 5.65
N VAL A 170 4.19 3.96 6.27
CA VAL A 170 5.07 4.47 7.32
C VAL A 170 6.07 5.47 6.75
N GLN A 171 6.82 5.08 5.72
CA GLN A 171 7.85 5.89 5.09
C GLN A 171 7.25 7.18 4.53
N GLY A 172 6.13 7.05 3.80
CA GLY A 172 5.43 8.20 3.24
C GLY A 172 4.85 9.13 4.32
N THR A 173 4.51 8.63 5.50
CA THR A 173 4.04 9.47 6.60
C THR A 173 5.20 10.14 7.35
N SER A 174 6.31 9.43 7.59
CA SER A 174 7.47 10.01 8.25
C SER A 174 8.10 11.14 7.45
N GLU A 175 8.17 11.01 6.12
CA GLU A 175 8.60 12.09 5.22
C GLU A 175 7.71 13.33 5.36
N ARG A 176 6.39 13.14 5.43
CA ARG A 176 5.42 14.23 5.62
C ARG A 176 5.59 14.90 6.98
N LEU A 177 5.72 14.11 8.04
CA LEU A 177 5.92 14.64 9.40
C LEU A 177 7.20 15.45 9.52
N ALA A 178 8.30 14.99 8.91
CA ALA A 178 9.54 15.75 8.84
C ALA A 178 9.32 17.09 8.12
N GLY A 179 8.64 17.06 6.97
CA GLY A 179 8.27 18.27 6.24
C GLY A 179 7.39 19.24 7.04
N TYR A 180 6.46 18.75 7.85
CA TYR A 180 5.56 19.60 8.67
C TYR A 180 6.28 20.42 9.74
N ILE A 181 7.42 19.92 10.22
CA ILE A 181 8.26 20.59 11.22
C ILE A 181 9.51 21.23 10.60
N GLY A 182 9.69 21.13 9.28
CA GLY A 182 10.86 21.65 8.57
C GLY A 182 12.16 20.88 8.82
N ALA A 183 12.08 19.62 9.25
CA ALA A 183 13.24 18.77 9.51
C ALA A 183 13.72 18.06 8.23
N PRO A 184 15.04 17.93 8.00
CA PRO A 184 15.58 16.99 7.01
C PRO A 184 15.16 15.55 7.32
N TYR A 185 14.78 14.78 6.31
CA TYR A 185 14.23 13.43 6.51
C TYR A 185 15.28 12.44 7.05
N ASP A 186 16.55 12.63 6.71
CA ASP A 186 17.68 11.84 7.20
C ASP A 186 18.04 12.12 8.67
N GLU A 187 17.50 13.19 9.26
CA GLU A 187 17.67 13.53 10.68
C GLU A 187 16.52 13.06 11.58
N VAL A 188 15.45 12.46 11.00
CA VAL A 188 14.32 11.94 11.77
C VAL A 188 14.43 10.45 12.03
N THR A 189 14.02 10.04 13.23
CA THR A 189 13.92 8.63 13.63
C THR A 189 12.57 8.38 14.29
N TYR A 190 12.07 7.15 14.19
CA TYR A 190 10.72 6.84 14.65
C TYR A 190 10.55 5.39 15.10
N TRP A 191 9.56 5.19 15.97
CA TRP A 191 9.06 3.88 16.36
C TRP A 191 7.57 3.82 16.07
N VAL A 192 7.14 2.83 15.27
CA VAL A 192 5.76 2.71 14.80
C VAL A 192 5.20 1.34 15.16
N ALA A 193 3.95 1.29 15.63
CA ALA A 193 3.26 0.04 15.93
C ALA A 193 1.75 0.12 15.64
N GLY A 194 1.15 -1.00 15.23
CA GLY A 194 -0.28 -1.15 14.96
C GLY A 194 -0.54 -2.15 13.84
N ILE A 195 -1.60 -1.94 13.07
CA ILE A 195 -1.98 -2.80 11.94
C ILE A 195 -1.77 -2.07 10.61
N ASN A 196 -1.81 -2.80 9.48
CA ASN A 196 -1.73 -2.19 8.16
C ASN A 196 -2.79 -1.08 8.01
N HIS A 197 -2.37 0.09 7.51
CA HIS A 197 -3.19 1.30 7.37
C HIS A 197 -3.77 1.90 8.67
N MET A 198 -3.38 1.41 9.84
CA MET A 198 -3.73 2.00 11.15
C MET A 198 -2.63 1.69 12.19
N ALA A 199 -1.41 2.14 11.90
CA ALA A 199 -0.30 2.13 12.84
C ALA A 199 0.00 3.55 13.35
N TRP A 200 0.69 3.65 14.48
CA TRP A 200 0.87 4.92 15.19
C TRP A 200 2.36 5.19 15.43
N PHE A 201 2.78 6.44 15.22
CA PHE A 201 4.12 6.91 15.53
C PHE A 201 4.30 7.08 17.03
N LEU A 202 4.57 5.99 17.76
CA LEU A 202 4.73 6.04 19.22
C LEU A 202 5.97 6.83 19.68
N ARG A 203 6.98 6.93 18.81
CA ARG A 203 8.08 7.89 18.93
C ARG A 203 8.32 8.54 17.58
N PHE A 204 8.54 9.85 17.58
CA PHE A 204 8.96 10.61 16.41
C PHE A 204 9.98 11.65 16.89
N GLU A 205 11.23 11.50 16.47
CA GLU A 205 12.37 12.22 17.01
C GLU A 205 13.13 12.92 15.89
N TRP A 206 13.56 14.17 16.12
CA TRP A 206 14.46 14.91 15.25
C TRP A 206 15.76 15.16 16.02
N ASN A 207 16.91 14.74 15.47
CA ASN A 207 18.20 14.82 16.18
C ASN A 207 18.15 14.20 17.59
N HIS A 208 17.50 13.04 17.70
CA HIS A 208 17.28 12.29 18.96
C HIS A 208 16.47 13.02 20.04
N GLN A 209 15.76 14.09 19.69
CA GLN A 209 14.84 14.80 20.59
C GLN A 209 13.40 14.57 20.15
N ASP A 210 12.48 14.44 21.12
CA ASP A 210 11.05 14.30 20.83
C ASP A 210 10.53 15.47 19.99
N ALA A 211 9.99 15.16 18.82
CA ALA A 211 9.49 16.14 17.86
C ALA A 211 7.97 16.37 17.98
N TYR A 212 7.26 15.63 18.83
CA TYR A 212 5.83 15.88 19.08
C TYR A 212 5.51 17.29 19.59
N PRO A 213 6.33 17.95 20.42
CA PRO A 213 6.13 19.35 20.78
C PRO A 213 6.09 20.29 19.55
N LEU A 214 6.85 19.99 18.50
CA LEU A 214 6.86 20.77 17.25
C LEU A 214 5.57 20.52 16.45
N LEU A 215 5.13 19.27 16.35
CA LEU A 215 3.84 18.92 15.73
C LEU A 215 2.65 19.55 16.48
N ARG A 216 2.73 19.62 17.81
CA ARG A 216 1.71 20.29 18.64
C ARG A 216 1.68 21.79 18.39
N ARG A 217 2.84 22.44 18.33
CA ARG A 217 2.93 23.86 17.95
C ARG A 217 2.34 24.10 16.57
N ARG A 218 2.64 23.24 15.60
CA ARG A 218 2.07 23.34 14.25
C ARG A 218 0.53 23.26 14.25
N LEU A 219 -0.04 22.42 15.11
CA LEU A 219 -1.47 22.32 15.33
C LEU A 219 -2.05 23.58 15.99
N GLU A 220 -1.38 24.13 17.00
CA GLU A 220 -1.80 25.37 17.66
C GLU A 220 -1.76 26.58 16.71
N GLU A 221 -0.72 26.69 15.88
CA GLU A 221 -0.60 27.71 14.82
C GLU A 221 -1.72 27.58 13.79
N TRP A 222 -2.05 26.36 13.38
CA TRP A 222 -3.15 26.06 12.48
C TRP A 222 -4.50 26.50 13.07
N ASP A 223 -4.75 26.17 14.33
CA ASP A 223 -5.99 26.53 15.02
C ASP A 223 -6.08 28.06 15.21
N ALA A 224 -4.97 28.73 15.53
CA ALA A 224 -4.92 30.19 15.61
C ALA A 224 -5.16 30.89 14.26
N ALA A 225 -4.84 30.23 13.14
CA ALA A 225 -5.08 30.72 11.79
C ALA A 225 -6.52 30.46 11.28
N GLY A 226 -7.41 29.93 12.11
CA GLY A 226 -8.81 29.66 11.78
C GLY A 226 -9.13 28.19 11.49
N GLY A 227 -8.11 27.34 11.35
CA GLY A 227 -8.29 25.88 11.37
C GLY A 227 -8.92 25.24 10.12
N GLU A 228 -9.17 26.00 9.05
CA GLU A 228 -9.94 25.55 7.87
C GLU A 228 -9.03 25.12 6.70
N SER A 229 -9.23 23.90 6.21
CA SER A 229 -8.55 23.42 4.99
C SER A 229 -9.32 23.81 3.74
N GLN A 230 -8.64 24.46 2.81
CA GLN A 230 -9.19 24.81 1.49
C GLN A 230 -8.67 23.88 0.38
N VAL A 231 -8.03 22.77 0.75
CA VAL A 231 -7.48 21.81 -0.21
C VAL A 231 -8.61 20.93 -0.74
N ASP A 232 -8.79 20.94 -2.06
CA ASP A 232 -9.66 19.98 -2.73
C ASP A 232 -8.93 18.64 -2.89
N LEU A 233 -9.23 17.70 -1.99
CA LEU A 233 -8.68 16.34 -2.07
C LEU A 233 -9.19 15.55 -3.26
N ALA A 234 -10.24 15.98 -3.97
CA ALA A 234 -10.67 15.34 -5.21
C ALA A 234 -9.68 15.60 -6.37
N VAL A 235 -8.94 16.71 -6.31
CA VAL A 235 -8.01 17.16 -7.36
C VAL A 235 -6.54 16.92 -6.97
N HIS A 236 -6.21 16.90 -5.67
CA HIS A 236 -4.84 16.72 -5.20
C HIS A 236 -4.72 15.69 -4.06
N ASP A 237 -3.82 14.71 -4.20
CA ASP A 237 -3.19 14.04 -3.05
C ASP A 237 -2.10 14.97 -2.49
N ALA A 238 -2.50 16.15 -2.03
CA ALA A 238 -1.59 17.11 -1.46
C ALA A 238 -1.03 16.51 -0.17
N ARG A 239 0.29 16.32 -0.12
CA ARG A 239 0.99 15.74 1.03
C ARG A 239 1.31 16.79 2.10
N THR A 240 0.52 17.85 2.14
CA THR A 240 0.77 19.03 2.97
C THR A 240 0.03 18.94 4.30
N TRP A 241 0.37 19.84 5.22
CA TRP A 241 -0.28 19.89 6.54
C TRP A 241 -1.79 20.18 6.41
N GLU A 242 -2.15 21.04 5.47
CA GLU A 242 -3.52 21.51 5.22
C GLU A 242 -4.42 20.37 4.75
N ALA A 243 -3.91 19.51 3.87
CA ALA A 243 -4.60 18.37 3.27
C ALA A 243 -4.82 17.19 4.25
N ASP A 244 -4.09 17.17 5.36
CA ASP A 244 -4.09 16.08 6.34
C ASP A 244 -5.23 16.18 7.38
N THR A 245 -6.42 16.55 6.92
CA THR A 245 -7.60 16.90 7.75
C THR A 245 -7.98 15.83 8.77
N VAL A 246 -8.23 14.59 8.32
CA VAL A 246 -8.66 13.48 9.20
C VAL A 246 -7.54 13.08 10.14
N ARG A 247 -6.31 12.93 9.63
CA ARG A 247 -5.17 12.54 10.47
C ARG A 247 -4.84 13.57 11.54
N ARG A 248 -4.95 14.85 11.20
CA ARG A 248 -4.76 15.96 12.14
C ARG A 248 -5.82 15.94 13.24
N GLU A 249 -7.09 15.65 12.90
CA GLU A 249 -8.14 15.49 13.91
C GLU A 249 -7.89 14.26 14.79
N VAL A 250 -7.49 13.12 14.21
CA VAL A 250 -7.09 11.94 14.98
C VAL A 250 -5.91 12.28 15.91
N TYR A 251 -4.88 12.96 15.42
CA TYR A 251 -3.76 13.43 16.24
C TYR A 251 -4.21 14.35 17.38
N ARG A 252 -5.10 15.31 17.10
CA ARG A 252 -5.68 16.20 18.11
C ARG A 252 -6.35 15.43 19.26
N ARG A 253 -7.03 14.32 18.95
CA ARG A 253 -7.77 13.51 19.93
C ARG A 253 -6.88 12.54 20.71
N PHE A 254 -5.93 11.90 20.03
CA PHE A 254 -5.17 10.78 20.59
C PHE A 254 -3.75 11.17 21.02
N GLY A 255 -3.23 12.30 20.56
CA GLY A 255 -1.88 12.80 20.88
C GLY A 255 -0.75 12.11 20.10
N TYR A 256 -1.06 11.12 19.25
CA TYR A 256 -0.11 10.42 18.40
C TYR A 256 -0.55 10.46 16.94
N TRP A 257 0.41 10.54 16.02
CA TRP A 257 0.11 10.55 14.60
C TRP A 257 -0.12 9.13 14.07
N VAL A 258 -1.14 8.97 13.24
CA VAL A 258 -1.49 7.69 12.61
C VAL A 258 -0.94 7.60 11.19
N THR A 259 -0.53 6.41 10.75
CA THR A 259 -0.05 6.13 9.40
C THR A 259 -1.15 6.20 8.36
N GLU A 260 -0.73 6.27 7.09
CA GLU A 260 -1.57 6.21 5.89
C GLU A 260 -2.44 7.47 5.68
N SER A 261 -3.04 7.66 4.52
CA SER A 261 -3.67 8.92 4.14
C SER A 261 -4.97 9.25 4.88
N THR A 262 -5.35 10.54 4.85
CA THR A 262 -6.66 11.06 5.25
C THR A 262 -7.82 10.22 4.70
N ARG A 263 -7.71 9.73 3.47
CA ARG A 263 -8.74 8.92 2.82
C ARG A 263 -8.89 7.56 3.50
N HIS A 264 -7.80 6.80 3.68
CA HIS A 264 -7.86 5.51 4.37
C HIS A 264 -8.28 5.66 5.83
N MET A 265 -7.70 6.62 6.56
CA MET A 265 -8.03 6.81 7.98
C MET A 265 -9.51 7.16 8.19
N SER A 266 -10.14 7.83 7.23
CA SER A 266 -11.59 8.14 7.29
C SER A 266 -12.49 6.89 7.28
N GLU A 267 -11.99 5.74 6.82
CA GLU A 267 -12.74 4.48 6.79
C GLU A 267 -12.62 3.67 8.10
N TYR A 268 -11.61 3.97 8.91
CA TYR A 268 -11.38 3.31 10.20
C TYR A 268 -12.24 3.87 11.34
N ALA A 269 -12.85 5.03 11.15
CA ALA A 269 -13.70 5.66 12.14
C ALA A 269 -15.09 5.96 11.56
N PRO A 270 -16.19 5.59 12.25
CA PRO A 270 -17.56 5.79 11.76
C PRO A 270 -18.01 7.26 11.74
N TYR A 271 -17.12 8.20 12.10
CA TYR A 271 -17.42 9.61 12.28
C TYR A 271 -17.27 10.41 10.98
N PHE A 272 -16.09 10.36 10.34
CA PHE A 272 -15.70 11.33 9.30
C PHE A 272 -16.56 11.26 8.03
N ARG A 273 -17.05 10.07 7.66
CA ARG A 273 -17.82 9.84 6.43
C ARG A 273 -19.33 9.75 6.68
N ARG A 274 -19.81 10.13 7.87
CA ARG A 274 -21.19 9.88 8.30
C ARG A 274 -22.23 10.75 7.57
N THR A 275 -21.91 12.01 7.30
CA THR A 275 -22.84 12.96 6.67
C THR A 275 -22.14 13.83 5.62
N PRO A 276 -22.87 14.41 4.65
CA PRO A 276 -22.34 15.40 3.71
C PRO A 276 -21.49 16.50 4.35
N GLU A 277 -22.00 17.04 5.44
CA GLU A 277 -21.44 18.20 6.13
C GLU A 277 -20.12 17.82 6.78
N LEU A 278 -20.06 16.66 7.44
CA LEU A 278 -18.82 16.14 8.02
C LEU A 278 -17.78 15.82 6.94
N MET A 279 -18.21 15.23 5.82
CA MET A 279 -17.28 14.98 4.72
C MET A 279 -16.71 16.28 4.16
N ALA A 280 -17.54 17.32 3.98
CA ALA A 280 -17.09 18.62 3.54
C ALA A 280 -16.13 19.29 4.54
N GLU A 281 -16.43 19.23 5.84
CA GLU A 281 -15.60 19.75 6.93
C GLU A 281 -14.17 19.17 6.89
N TYR A 282 -14.04 17.87 6.59
CA TYR A 282 -12.75 17.19 6.49
C TYR A 282 -12.23 17.07 5.04
N SER A 283 -12.76 17.85 4.11
CA SER A 283 -12.34 17.86 2.69
C SER A 283 -12.40 16.48 2.02
N LEU A 284 -13.26 15.58 2.51
CA LEU A 284 -13.37 14.22 2.01
C LEU A 284 -14.25 14.19 0.75
N PRO A 285 -13.72 13.67 -0.38
CA PRO A 285 -14.51 13.58 -1.60
C PRO A 285 -15.64 12.56 -1.41
N ARG A 286 -16.79 12.92 -1.97
CA ARG A 286 -17.97 12.06 -2.08
C ARG A 286 -17.81 11.15 -3.27
N ARG A 287 -18.21 9.89 -3.10
CA ARG A 287 -18.38 8.99 -4.24
C ARG A 287 -19.69 9.32 -4.94
N ASP A 288 -19.67 9.32 -6.26
CA ASP A 288 -20.88 9.29 -7.07
C ASP A 288 -20.99 7.92 -7.77
N MET A 289 -22.21 7.55 -8.20
CA MET A 289 -22.46 6.25 -8.85
C MET A 289 -21.79 6.11 -10.22
N THR A 290 -21.24 7.21 -10.76
CA THR A 290 -20.56 7.31 -12.05
C THR A 290 -19.03 7.33 -11.92
N SER A 291 -18.50 7.46 -10.69
CA SER A 291 -17.08 7.58 -10.32
C SER A 291 -16.41 6.26 -9.92
#